data_AF-A0A9E0TCE8-F1
#
_entry.id   AF-A0A9E0TCE8-F1
#
_cell.length_a   1.000
_cell.length_b   1.000
_cell.length_c   1.000
_cell.angle_alpha   90.00
_cell.angle_beta   90.00
_cell.angle_gamma   90.00
#
_symmetry.space_group_name_H-M   'P 1'
#
loop_
_entity.id
_entity.type
_entity.pdbx_description
1 polymer ?
#
loop_
_entity_poly.entity_id
_entity_poly.type
_entity_poly.pdbx_seq_one_letter_code
_entity_poly.pdbx_strand_id
1 'polypeptide(L)'
;MIRLPTATLLVALMSGACLLAPAAMAAEGSVTIESPKDGAKLDAMNQNKLVYAVVPGPGGDHVHVYVDGKEAGILRQLKGSYTLETLAAGKHDICIKVVNKAHTPIGLQRCVAVSVE
;
A
#
# COMPACT_ATOMS: atom_id res chain seq x y z
N MET A 1 -71.78 -12.92 39.31
CA MET A 1 -70.47 -13.13 39.98
C MET A 1 -69.41 -12.49 39.07
N ILE A 2 -69.23 -11.16 39.13
CA ILE A 2 -68.12 -10.45 39.81
C ILE A 2 -66.75 -11.14 39.64
N ARG A 3 -65.85 -10.53 38.85
CA ARG A 3 -64.52 -10.01 39.27
C ARG A 3 -63.81 -9.31 38.09
N LEU A 4 -63.66 -7.99 38.19
CA LEU A 4 -62.69 -7.14 37.49
C LEU A 4 -61.39 -7.07 38.34
N PRO A 5 -60.31 -6.40 37.91
CA PRO A 5 -59.39 -6.70 36.80
C PRO A 5 -57.95 -6.88 37.36
N THR A 6 -57.00 -7.44 36.62
CA THR A 6 -55.57 -7.20 36.96
C THR A 6 -54.73 -7.27 35.70
N ALA A 7 -54.49 -6.09 35.12
CA ALA A 7 -53.39 -5.88 34.22
C ALA A 7 -52.09 -6.04 35.03
N THR A 8 -51.32 -7.08 34.75
CA THR A 8 -49.94 -7.18 35.23
C THR A 8 -49.04 -7.00 34.02
N LEU A 9 -48.69 -5.73 33.78
CA LEU A 9 -47.61 -5.32 32.92
C LEU A 9 -46.30 -5.81 33.58
N LEU A 10 -45.68 -6.85 33.03
CA LEU A 10 -44.29 -7.19 33.36
C LEU A 10 -43.41 -6.80 32.17
N VAL A 11 -42.84 -5.60 32.30
CA VAL A 11 -41.74 -5.10 31.48
C VAL A 11 -40.53 -5.99 31.77
N ALA A 12 -40.10 -6.79 30.80
CA ALA A 12 -38.80 -7.46 30.83
C ALA A 12 -37.87 -6.75 29.84
N LEU A 13 -36.98 -5.91 30.38
CA LEU A 13 -35.81 -5.38 29.69
C LEU A 13 -34.96 -6.56 29.20
N MET A 14 -35.02 -6.87 27.89
CA MET A 14 -33.87 -7.55 27.27
C MET A 14 -32.84 -6.49 26.93
N SER A 15 -31.90 -6.33 27.85
CA SER A 15 -30.66 -5.58 27.68
C SER A 15 -30.01 -5.97 26.35
N GLY A 16 -30.09 -5.06 25.37
CA GLY A 16 -29.33 -5.16 24.13
C GLY A 16 -27.85 -5.00 24.44
N ALA A 17 -27.16 -6.10 24.73
CA ALA A 17 -25.71 -6.15 24.69
C ALA A 17 -25.30 -6.10 23.22
N CYS A 18 -25.23 -4.90 22.66
CA CYS A 18 -24.57 -4.65 21.39
C CYS A 18 -23.08 -4.98 21.61
N LEU A 19 -22.68 -6.20 21.23
CA LEU A 19 -21.29 -6.61 21.21
C LEU A 19 -20.57 -5.71 20.21
N LEU A 20 -19.93 -4.64 20.69
CA LEU A 20 -18.97 -3.86 19.93
C LEU A 20 -17.76 -4.76 19.71
N ALA A 21 -17.79 -5.58 18.65
CA ALA A 21 -16.59 -6.24 18.17
C ALA A 21 -15.59 -5.15 17.79
N PRO A 22 -14.35 -5.17 18.31
CA PRO A 22 -13.34 -4.23 17.87
C PRO A 22 -13.10 -4.46 16.38
N ALA A 23 -13.41 -3.46 15.55
CA ALA A 23 -13.04 -3.46 14.16
C ALA A 23 -11.51 -3.37 14.10
N ALA A 24 -10.84 -4.47 13.74
CA ALA A 24 -9.43 -4.45 13.43
C ALA A 24 -9.26 -3.61 12.14
N MET A 25 -8.85 -2.35 12.30
CA MET A 25 -8.46 -1.52 11.17
C MET A 25 -7.14 -2.05 10.63
N ALA A 26 -7.17 -2.66 9.44
CA ALA A 26 -5.96 -3.04 8.74
C ALA A 26 -5.16 -1.78 8.42
N ALA A 27 -3.85 -1.80 8.69
CA ALA A 27 -2.98 -0.67 8.37
C ALA A 27 -3.06 -0.34 6.88
N GLU A 28 -3.31 0.93 6.55
CA GLU A 28 -3.27 1.40 5.17
C GLU A 28 -1.88 1.18 4.57
N GLY A 29 -1.83 0.77 3.30
CA GLY A 29 -0.57 0.54 2.61
C GLY A 29 0.13 1.86 2.25
N SER A 30 1.46 1.82 2.13
CA SER A 30 2.28 2.96 1.70
C SER A 30 3.50 2.51 0.89
N VAL A 31 3.97 3.39 0.01
CA VAL A 31 5.20 3.20 -0.76
C VAL A 31 6.03 4.46 -0.62
N THR A 32 7.24 4.33 -0.08
CA THR A 32 8.20 5.42 0.06
C THR A 32 9.41 5.13 -0.82
N ILE A 33 9.72 6.07 -1.71
CA ILE A 33 11.00 6.12 -2.42
C ILE A 33 11.89 7.10 -1.67
N GLU A 34 12.89 6.59 -0.97
CA GLU A 34 13.84 7.39 -0.19
C GLU A 34 14.86 8.07 -1.11
N SER A 35 15.30 7.36 -2.14
CA SER A 35 16.19 7.83 -3.20
C SER A 35 15.90 7.07 -4.51
N PRO A 36 15.99 7.69 -5.69
CA PRO A 36 16.19 9.11 -5.90
C PRO A 36 14.99 9.95 -5.42
N LYS A 37 15.23 11.21 -5.10
CA LYS A 37 14.13 12.17 -4.87
C LYS A 37 13.47 12.53 -6.20
N ASP A 38 12.22 12.94 -6.13
CA ASP A 38 11.53 13.50 -7.29
C ASP A 38 12.29 14.72 -7.83
N GLY A 39 12.51 14.77 -9.14
CA GLY A 39 13.33 15.78 -9.82
C GLY A 39 14.84 15.57 -9.72
N ALA A 40 15.33 14.45 -9.17
CA ALA A 40 16.77 14.23 -9.05
C ALA A 40 17.47 14.13 -10.41
N LYS A 41 18.70 14.64 -10.45
CA LYS A 41 19.66 14.41 -11.53
C LYS A 41 20.47 13.16 -11.23
N LEU A 42 20.54 12.25 -12.19
CA LEU A 42 21.29 11.01 -12.12
C LEU A 42 22.39 11.04 -13.17
N ASP A 43 23.54 10.46 -12.85
CA ASP A 43 24.66 10.36 -13.77
C ASP A 43 24.53 9.06 -14.57
N ALA A 44 24.58 9.15 -15.90
CA ALA A 44 24.42 8.03 -16.82
C ALA A 44 25.52 6.95 -16.67
N MET A 45 26.70 7.34 -16.21
CA MET A 45 27.87 6.48 -16.02
C MET A 45 27.90 5.81 -14.64
N ASN A 46 27.06 6.28 -13.70
CA ASN A 46 26.98 5.73 -12.36
C ASN A 46 25.96 4.58 -12.24
N GLN A 47 26.25 3.66 -11.32
CA GLN A 47 25.31 2.61 -10.93
C GLN A 47 24.23 3.18 -9.99
N ASN A 48 23.21 3.80 -10.59
CA ASN A 48 22.11 4.44 -9.85
C ASN A 48 21.31 3.41 -9.02
N LYS A 49 20.85 3.83 -7.84
CA LYS A 49 20.12 2.98 -6.89
C LYS A 49 18.77 3.58 -6.53
N LEU A 50 17.76 2.72 -6.49
CA LEU A 50 16.45 2.96 -5.92
C LEU A 50 16.42 2.46 -4.48
N VAL A 51 16.28 3.34 -3.50
CA VAL A 51 16.16 3.02 -2.07
C VAL A 51 14.73 3.24 -1.63
N TYR A 52 14.14 2.26 -0.95
CA TYR A 52 12.69 2.24 -0.72
C TYR A 52 12.29 1.55 0.59
N ALA A 53 11.07 1.87 1.02
CA ALA A 53 10.34 1.18 2.09
C ALA A 53 8.84 1.11 1.73
N VAL A 54 8.23 -0.06 1.95
CA VAL A 54 6.86 -0.37 1.53
C VAL A 54 6.11 -1.04 2.68
N VAL A 55 4.89 -0.60 2.90
CA VAL A 55 3.85 -1.31 3.64
C VAL A 55 2.81 -1.76 2.61
N PRO A 56 2.67 -3.05 2.27
CA PRO A 56 1.83 -3.47 1.14
C PRO A 56 0.35 -3.14 1.31
N GLY A 57 -0.13 -3.04 2.56
CA GLY A 57 -1.54 -2.89 2.87
C GLY A 57 -2.37 -4.14 2.52
N PRO A 58 -3.70 -4.07 2.67
CA PRO A 58 -4.59 -5.19 2.36
C PRO A 58 -4.47 -5.63 0.89
N GLY A 59 -4.29 -6.93 0.66
CA GLY A 59 -4.20 -7.53 -0.68
C GLY A 59 -2.83 -7.39 -1.36
N GLY A 60 -1.89 -6.64 -0.78
CA GLY A 60 -0.52 -6.53 -1.27
C GLY A 60 0.36 -7.67 -0.75
N ASP A 61 1.32 -8.12 -1.58
CA ASP A 61 2.29 -9.18 -1.27
C ASP A 61 3.72 -8.67 -1.40
N HIS A 62 4.09 -8.17 -2.58
CA HIS A 62 5.42 -7.64 -2.87
C HIS A 62 5.34 -6.49 -3.87
N VAL A 63 6.48 -5.99 -4.35
CA VAL A 63 6.51 -4.86 -5.29
C VAL A 63 7.29 -5.13 -6.55
N HIS A 64 6.88 -4.45 -7.61
CA HIS A 64 7.59 -4.41 -8.89
C HIS A 64 8.08 -2.98 -9.16
N VAL A 65 9.29 -2.88 -9.69
CA VAL A 65 9.89 -1.64 -10.17
C VAL A 65 9.58 -1.48 -11.64
N TYR A 66 9.20 -0.27 -12.03
CA TYR A 66 8.97 0.11 -13.42
C TYR A 66 9.82 1.31 -13.78
N VAL A 67 10.34 1.32 -15.01
CA VAL A 67 10.97 2.48 -15.65
C VAL A 67 10.19 2.78 -16.92
N ASP A 68 9.66 3.99 -17.03
CA ASP A 68 8.84 4.46 -18.17
C ASP A 68 7.69 3.49 -18.51
N GLY A 69 7.05 2.96 -17.45
CA GLY A 69 5.93 2.04 -17.58
C GLY A 69 6.30 0.59 -17.92
N LYS A 70 7.58 0.26 -18.13
CA LYS A 70 8.06 -1.11 -18.35
C LYS A 70 8.59 -1.71 -17.04
N GLU A 71 8.25 -2.95 -16.76
CA GLU A 71 8.77 -3.65 -15.58
C GLU A 71 10.29 -3.84 -15.70
N ALA A 72 11.01 -3.38 -14.69
CA ALA A 72 12.47 -3.45 -14.59
C ALA A 72 12.92 -4.47 -13.52
N GLY A 73 12.09 -4.75 -12.52
CA GLY A 73 12.46 -5.72 -11.49
C GLY A 73 11.35 -6.10 -10.51
N ILE A 74 11.52 -7.26 -9.87
CA ILE A 74 10.60 -7.81 -8.87
C ILE A 74 11.32 -7.84 -7.52
N LEU A 75 10.78 -7.14 -6.53
CA LEU A 75 11.38 -7.01 -5.20
C LEU A 75 10.48 -7.64 -4.14
N ARG A 76 10.98 -8.73 -3.53
CA ARG A 76 10.29 -9.42 -2.41
C ARG A 76 10.60 -8.82 -1.05
N GLN A 77 11.74 -8.13 -0.93
CA GLN A 77 12.03 -7.34 0.26
C GLN A 77 11.21 -6.07 0.20
N LEU A 78 10.56 -5.71 1.31
CA LEU A 78 9.70 -4.53 1.38
C LEU A 78 10.47 -3.27 1.78
N LYS A 79 11.74 -3.41 2.16
CA LYS A 79 12.64 -2.30 2.44
C LYS A 79 14.04 -2.67 1.97
N GLY A 80 14.74 -1.74 1.32
CA GLY A 80 16.10 -1.96 0.88
C GLY A 80 16.50 -1.08 -0.29
N SER A 81 17.46 -1.57 -1.08
CA SER A 81 17.92 -0.89 -2.29
C SER A 81 17.89 -1.85 -3.48
N TYR A 82 17.55 -1.32 -4.65
CA TYR A 82 17.62 -1.99 -5.95
C TYR A 82 18.55 -1.21 -6.86
N THR A 83 19.48 -1.89 -7.52
CA THR A 83 20.31 -1.26 -8.55
C THR A 83 19.51 -1.16 -9.83
N LEU A 84 19.36 0.06 -10.34
CA LEU A 84 18.73 0.32 -11.63
C LEU A 84 19.65 -0.15 -12.74
N GLU A 85 19.08 -0.67 -13.81
CA GLU A 85 19.80 -0.82 -15.08
C GLU A 85 20.27 0.56 -15.58
N THR A 86 21.25 0.55 -16.49
CA THR A 86 21.73 1.79 -17.11
C THR A 86 20.57 2.47 -17.84
N LEU A 87 20.27 3.69 -17.42
CA LEU A 87 19.26 4.54 -18.03
C LEU A 87 19.91 5.37 -19.16
N ALA A 88 19.17 5.58 -20.24
CA ALA A 88 19.60 6.51 -21.27
C ALA A 88 19.61 7.95 -20.72
N ALA A 89 20.35 8.86 -21.36
CA ALA A 89 20.26 10.28 -21.04
C ALA A 89 18.85 10.81 -21.34
N GLY A 90 18.31 11.64 -20.44
CA GLY A 90 16.98 12.22 -20.57
C GLY A 90 16.08 11.99 -19.35
N LYS A 91 14.79 12.28 -19.52
CA LYS A 91 13.80 12.17 -18.44
C LYS A 91 13.27 10.74 -18.35
N HIS A 92 13.16 10.24 -17.12
CA HIS A 92 12.62 8.91 -16.84
C HIS A 92 11.67 8.96 -15.64
N ASP A 93 10.61 8.15 -15.70
CA ASP A 93 9.74 7.90 -14.56
C ASP A 93 10.07 6.55 -13.93
N ILE A 94 10.44 6.56 -12.64
CA ILE A 94 10.73 5.35 -11.87
C ILE A 94 9.59 5.13 -10.89
N CYS A 95 8.91 4.00 -10.98
CA CYS A 95 7.77 3.67 -10.14
C CYS A 95 7.98 2.36 -9.37
N ILE A 96 7.48 2.32 -8.14
CA ILE A 96 7.27 1.09 -7.38
C ILE A 96 5.77 0.85 -7.29
N LYS A 97 5.30 -0.31 -7.76
CA LYS A 97 3.89 -0.73 -7.68
C LYS A 97 3.75 -1.93 -6.75
N VAL A 98 2.80 -1.87 -5.82
CA VAL A 98 2.45 -3.02 -5.00
C VAL A 98 1.59 -3.97 -5.82
N VAL A 99 1.93 -5.26 -5.75
CA VAL A 99 1.21 -6.34 -6.42
C VAL A 99 0.74 -7.36 -5.40
N ASN A 100 -0.30 -8.10 -5.75
CA ASN A 100 -0.72 -9.27 -5.00
C ASN A 100 0.21 -10.48 -5.28
N LYS A 101 -0.08 -11.63 -4.64
CA LYS A 101 0.69 -12.87 -4.81
C LYS A 101 0.71 -13.40 -6.26
N ALA A 102 -0.28 -13.02 -7.06
CA ALA A 102 -0.38 -13.36 -8.49
C ALA A 102 0.27 -12.29 -9.40
N HIS A 103 1.16 -11.44 -8.86
CA HIS A 103 1.89 -10.43 -9.62
C HIS A 103 0.99 -9.37 -10.29
N THR A 104 -0.27 -9.23 -9.82
CA THR A 104 -1.21 -8.24 -10.34
C THR A 104 -1.14 -6.96 -9.51
N PRO A 105 -0.92 -5.78 -10.11
CA PRO A 105 -0.94 -4.50 -9.40
C PRO A 105 -2.27 -4.24 -8.70
N ILE A 106 -2.21 -3.76 -7.47
CA ILE A 106 -3.40 -3.48 -6.64
C ILE A 106 -3.75 -1.98 -6.55
N GLY A 107 -3.09 -1.14 -7.34
CA GLY A 107 -3.32 0.31 -7.42
C GLY A 107 -2.48 1.16 -6.47
N LEU A 108 -1.89 0.58 -5.42
CA LEU A 108 -0.95 1.29 -4.54
C LEU A 108 0.43 1.41 -5.21
N GLN A 109 0.90 2.63 -5.43
CA GLN A 109 2.20 2.89 -6.07
C GLN A 109 2.80 4.24 -5.66
N ARG A 110 4.10 4.40 -5.91
CA ARG A 110 4.79 5.70 -5.90
C ARG A 110 5.72 5.80 -7.09
N CYS A 111 5.79 6.98 -7.69
CA CYS A 111 6.75 7.31 -8.73
C CYS A 111 7.61 8.51 -8.33
N VAL A 112 8.78 8.60 -8.96
CA VAL A 112 9.65 9.77 -8.98
C VAL A 112 10.10 10.01 -10.42
N ALA A 113 10.03 11.27 -10.86
CA ALA A 113 10.60 11.69 -12.12
C ALA A 113 12.09 12.04 -11.91
N VAL A 114 12.97 11.60 -12.80
CA VAL A 114 14.40 11.89 -12.74
C VAL A 114 14.90 12.36 -14.10
N SER A 115 16.04 13.05 -14.11
CA SER A 115 16.77 13.40 -15.33
C SER A 115 18.14 12.77 -15.29
N VAL A 116 18.47 11.98 -16.29
CA VAL A 116 19.77 11.34 -16.45
C VAL A 116 20.63 12.20 -17.38
N GLU A 117 21.84 12.53 -16.95
CA GLU A 117 22.82 13.35 -17.69
C GLU A 117 24.22 12.75 -17.70
#